data_AF-A0A2V7K703-F1
#
_entry.id   AF-A0A2V7K703-F1
#
_cell.length_a   1.000
_cell.length_b   1.000
_cell.length_c   1.000
_cell.angle_alpha   90.00
_cell.angle_beta   90.00
_cell.angle_gamma   90.00
#
_symmetry.space_group_name_H-M   'P 1'
#
loop_
_entity.id
_entity.type
_entity.pdbx_description
1 polymer ?
#
loop_
_entity_poly.entity_id
_entity_poly.type
_entity_poly.pdbx_seq_one_letter_code
_entity_poly.pdbx_strand_id
1 'polypeptide(L)'
;MDLWDLKHHFELAVDVAAPSCVVQPATGGAVGWVAAQRTGEVVGEAGPLEADAPVWAASLFGFEVRLLVGSVELATYRPLPLQPPVERDLALVLPAGVTAAAVADVLRRTAGPLLERVDVFDEYRGPGGGVPAGHRSVAWHCTFRDPTRTLRDRDVDEV
;
A
#
# COMPACT_ATOMS: atom_id res chain seq x y z
N MET A 1 18.00 1.93 6.79
CA MET A 1 17.13 1.99 5.59
C MET A 1 17.08 0.61 5.02
N ASP A 2 15.89 0.05 4.86
CA ASP A 2 15.66 -1.21 4.16
C ASP A 2 14.86 -0.99 2.86
N LEU A 3 14.42 -2.08 2.22
CA LEU A 3 13.65 -2.03 0.97
C LEU A 3 12.26 -1.39 1.15
N TRP A 4 11.69 -1.44 2.35
CA TRP A 4 10.38 -0.86 2.66
C TRP A 4 10.50 0.63 2.97
N ASP A 5 11.58 1.04 3.65
CA ASP A 5 11.94 2.45 3.75
C ASP A 5 12.13 3.06 2.35
N LEU A 6 12.85 2.37 1.46
CA LEU A 6 13.02 2.81 0.07
C LEU A 6 11.67 2.92 -0.65
N LYS A 7 10.81 1.90 -0.52
CA LYS A 7 9.47 1.91 -1.11
C LYS A 7 8.70 3.17 -0.71
N HIS A 8 8.68 3.47 0.59
CA HIS A 8 7.95 4.61 1.12
C HIS A 8 8.46 5.94 0.54
N HIS A 9 9.78 6.16 0.53
CA HIS A 9 10.37 7.38 -0.05
C HIS A 9 10.12 7.47 -1.56
N PHE A 10 10.15 6.34 -2.26
CA PHE A 10 9.85 6.28 -3.68
C PHE A 10 8.38 6.60 -3.97
N GLU A 11 7.44 6.09 -3.18
CA GLU A 11 6.02 6.45 -3.28
C GLU A 11 5.79 7.95 -3.09
N LEU A 12 6.39 8.55 -2.06
CA LEU A 12 6.32 10.00 -1.84
C LEU A 12 6.88 10.80 -3.04
N ALA A 13 8.00 10.35 -3.62
CA ALA A 13 8.58 11.00 -4.78
C ALA A 13 7.67 10.87 -6.01
N VAL A 14 7.08 9.71 -6.23
CA VAL A 14 6.16 9.43 -7.35
C VAL A 14 4.86 10.23 -7.21
N ASP A 15 4.30 10.37 -6.00
CA ASP A 15 3.09 11.17 -5.75
C ASP A 15 3.27 12.64 -6.17
N VAL A 16 4.49 13.18 -6.05
CA VAL A 16 4.80 14.55 -6.45
C VAL A 16 5.21 14.64 -7.92
N ALA A 17 6.07 13.73 -8.38
CA ALA A 17 6.66 13.77 -9.71
C ALA A 17 5.72 13.26 -10.81
N ALA A 18 4.87 12.29 -10.51
CA ALA A 18 4.07 11.53 -11.45
C ALA A 18 2.77 11.00 -10.78
N PRO A 19 1.87 11.87 -10.29
CA PRO A 19 0.72 11.50 -9.44
C PRO A 19 -0.29 10.53 -10.06
N SER A 20 -0.24 10.30 -11.38
CA SER A 20 -1.08 9.34 -12.08
C SER A 20 -0.48 7.93 -12.19
N CYS A 21 0.74 7.74 -11.68
CA CYS A 21 1.47 6.49 -11.73
C CYS A 21 1.30 5.69 -10.42
N VAL A 22 1.46 4.37 -10.52
CA VAL A 22 1.36 3.47 -9.38
C VAL A 22 2.70 2.78 -9.17
N VAL A 23 3.13 2.70 -7.91
CA VAL A 23 4.31 1.94 -7.50
C VAL A 23 3.95 0.46 -7.37
N GLN A 24 4.75 -0.39 -8.00
CA GLN A 24 4.59 -1.85 -7.97
C GLN A 24 5.94 -2.55 -7.89
N PRO A 25 6.01 -3.81 -7.42
CA PRO A 25 7.25 -4.56 -7.40
C PRO A 25 7.87 -4.66 -8.80
N ALA A 26 9.20 -4.53 -8.89
CA ALA A 26 9.91 -4.78 -10.13
C ALA A 26 9.72 -6.25 -10.57
N THR A 27 9.53 -6.47 -11.86
CA THR A 27 9.38 -7.81 -12.45
C THR A 27 10.71 -8.28 -13.07
N GLY A 28 10.86 -9.58 -13.31
CA GLY A 28 12.04 -10.12 -14.00
C GLY A 28 13.27 -10.37 -13.11
N GLY A 29 13.07 -10.51 -11.79
CA GLY A 29 14.14 -10.88 -10.85
C GLY A 29 14.94 -9.71 -10.28
N ALA A 30 14.64 -8.47 -10.69
CA ALA A 30 15.17 -7.28 -10.05
C ALA A 30 14.53 -7.10 -8.65
N VAL A 31 15.36 -6.82 -7.65
CA VAL A 31 14.90 -6.45 -6.30
C VAL A 31 14.65 -4.95 -6.30
N GLY A 32 13.39 -4.54 -6.16
CA GLY A 32 13.05 -3.12 -6.21
C GLY A 32 11.59 -2.83 -6.56
N TRP A 33 11.35 -1.58 -6.94
CA TRP A 33 10.04 -1.02 -7.27
C TRP A 33 10.10 -0.28 -8.58
N VAL A 34 8.99 -0.26 -9.31
CA VAL A 34 8.81 0.57 -10.51
C VAL A 34 7.56 1.40 -10.37
N ALA A 35 7.61 2.64 -10.84
CA ALA A 35 6.46 3.50 -11.00
C ALA A 35 6.00 3.43 -12.45
N ALA A 36 4.75 3.02 -12.67
CA ALA A 36 4.21 2.86 -14.01
C ALA A 36 2.86 3.55 -14.18
N GLN A 37 2.63 4.08 -15.39
CA GLN A 37 1.32 4.55 -15.81
C GLN A 37 0.37 3.37 -16.05
N ARG A 38 -0.94 3.64 -16.12
CA ARG A 38 -1.96 2.63 -16.49
C ARG A 38 -1.73 1.99 -17.86
N THR A 39 -1.00 2.67 -18.74
CA THR A 39 -0.59 2.18 -20.08
C THR A 39 0.53 1.15 -20.01
N GLY A 40 1.18 0.98 -18.85
CA GLY A 40 2.35 0.13 -18.66
C GLY A 40 3.69 0.84 -18.88
N GLU A 41 3.69 2.13 -19.25
CA GLU A 41 4.92 2.91 -19.36
C GLU A 41 5.56 3.11 -17.98
N VAL A 42 6.81 2.67 -17.82
CA VAL A 42 7.61 2.91 -16.62
C VAL A 42 8.18 4.32 -16.64
N VAL A 43 7.95 5.06 -15.56
CA VAL A 43 8.40 6.45 -15.39
C VAL A 43 9.41 6.59 -14.26
N GLY A 44 9.66 5.55 -13.48
CA GLY A 44 10.65 5.55 -12.44
C GLY A 44 10.96 4.15 -11.92
N GLU A 45 12.10 4.01 -11.29
CA GLU A 45 12.58 2.78 -10.69
C GLU A 45 13.30 3.07 -9.37
N ALA A 46 13.22 2.13 -8.44
CA ALA A 46 13.88 2.19 -7.16
C ALA A 46 14.47 0.82 -6.81
N GLY A 47 15.71 0.79 -6.32
CA GLY A 47 16.36 -0.47 -5.99
C GLY A 47 17.67 -0.29 -5.21
N PRO A 48 18.36 -1.41 -4.93
CA PRO A 48 19.71 -1.37 -4.40
C PRO A 48 20.65 -0.72 -5.41
N LEU A 49 21.61 0.06 -4.91
CA LEU A 49 22.66 0.67 -5.72
C LEU A 49 24.00 0.00 -5.43
N GLU A 50 24.69 -0.36 -6.50
CA GLU A 50 26.08 -0.79 -6.46
C GLU A 50 26.98 0.45 -6.37
N ALA A 51 27.84 0.50 -5.35
CA ALA A 51 28.85 1.54 -5.21
C ALA A 51 30.13 0.95 -4.59
N ASP A 52 31.26 1.59 -4.87
CA ASP A 52 32.52 1.33 -4.17
C ASP A 52 32.44 1.89 -2.74
N ALA A 53 31.76 1.15 -1.88
CA ALA A 53 31.48 1.55 -0.51
C ALA A 53 32.49 0.91 0.45
N PRO A 54 32.91 1.63 1.50
CA PRO A 54 33.72 1.03 2.57
C PRO A 54 33.04 -0.19 3.18
N VAL A 55 33.83 -1.15 3.70
CA VAL A 55 33.32 -2.39 4.34
C VAL A 55 32.34 -2.19 5.51
N TRP A 56 32.30 -1.01 6.10
CA TRP A 56 31.38 -0.66 7.18
C TRP A 56 30.09 0.02 6.70
N ALA A 57 29.99 0.34 5.41
CA ALA A 57 28.81 1.00 4.84
C ALA A 57 27.63 0.02 4.80
N ALA A 58 26.44 0.54 5.12
CA ALA A 58 25.20 -0.17 4.92
C ALA A 58 24.87 -0.27 3.41
N SER A 59 23.95 -1.17 3.06
CA SER A 59 23.38 -1.23 1.71
C SER A 59 22.88 0.13 1.26
N LEU A 60 23.24 0.52 0.04
CA LEU A 60 22.77 1.74 -0.60
C LEU A 60 21.51 1.45 -1.40
N PHE A 61 20.58 2.39 -1.35
CA PHE A 61 19.35 2.37 -2.11
C PHE A 61 19.19 3.70 -2.81
N GLY A 62 18.55 3.69 -3.96
CA GLY A 62 18.23 4.90 -4.70
C GLY A 62 17.06 4.70 -5.64
N PHE A 63 16.60 5.81 -6.18
CA PHE A 63 15.53 5.82 -7.16
C PHE A 63 15.72 6.95 -8.16
N GLU A 64 15.16 6.74 -9.34
CA GLU A 64 14.96 7.76 -10.35
C GLU A 64 13.46 7.84 -10.67
N VAL A 65 12.93 9.05 -10.85
CA VAL A 65 11.57 9.27 -11.31
C VAL A 65 11.53 10.42 -12.30
N ARG A 66 10.87 10.19 -13.43
CA ARG A 66 10.64 11.20 -14.47
C ARG A 66 9.56 12.16 -13.98
N LEU A 67 9.86 13.45 -14.01
CA LEU A 67 8.90 14.51 -13.71
C LEU A 67 7.88 14.60 -14.86
N LEU A 68 6.64 14.17 -14.61
CA LEU A 68 5.53 14.34 -15.52
C LEU A 68 4.92 15.72 -15.28
N VAL A 69 5.31 16.69 -16.10
CA VAL A 69 4.75 18.05 -16.05
C VAL A 69 3.32 18.01 -16.59
N GLY A 70 2.36 18.01 -15.67
CA GLY A 70 0.92 18.07 -15.97
C GLY A 70 0.24 19.25 -15.28
N SER A 71 -1.05 19.46 -15.58
CA SER A 71 -1.86 20.41 -14.81
C SER A 71 -1.95 19.93 -13.35
N VAL A 72 -1.54 20.78 -12.42
CA VAL A 72 -1.73 20.51 -10.99
C VAL A 72 -3.24 20.54 -10.71
N GLU A 73 -3.80 19.43 -10.25
CA GLU A 73 -5.15 19.46 -9.69
C GLU A 73 -5.12 20.33 -8.44
N LEU A 74 -5.84 21.45 -8.47
CA LEU A 74 -5.96 22.30 -7.29
C LEU A 74 -6.65 21.51 -6.18
N ALA A 75 -6.05 21.51 -5.00
CA ALA A 75 -6.61 20.85 -3.83
C ALA A 75 -8.04 21.35 -3.60
N THR A 76 -9.00 20.45 -3.73
CA THR A 76 -10.40 20.77 -3.45
C THR A 76 -10.62 20.71 -1.94
N TYR A 77 -11.31 21.72 -1.40
CA TYR A 77 -11.74 21.68 -0.01
C TYR A 77 -12.62 20.44 0.22
N ARG A 78 -12.26 19.64 1.22
CA ARG A 78 -13.09 18.56 1.75
C ARG A 78 -13.43 18.92 3.20
N PRO A 79 -14.72 19.00 3.57
CA PRO A 79 -15.09 19.27 4.94
C PRO A 79 -14.59 18.16 5.86
N LEU A 80 -14.26 18.54 7.10
CA LEU A 80 -13.88 17.56 8.11
C LEU A 80 -15.06 16.60 8.35
N PRO A 81 -14.79 15.30 8.55
CA PRO A 81 -15.84 14.32 8.84
C PRO A 81 -16.65 14.71 10.08
N LEU A 82 -17.98 14.72 9.97
CA LEU A 82 -18.89 15.02 11.08
C LEU A 82 -19.33 13.77 11.85
N GLN A 83 -19.24 12.60 11.22
CA GLN A 83 -19.65 11.32 11.80
C GLN A 83 -18.42 10.57 12.35
N PRO A 84 -18.54 9.91 13.51
CA PRO A 84 -17.44 9.10 14.03
C PRO A 84 -17.16 7.92 13.09
N PRO A 85 -15.90 7.46 13.00
CA PRO A 85 -15.58 6.23 12.28
C PRO A 85 -15.99 5.00 13.10
N VAL A 86 -16.15 3.86 12.42
CA VAL A 86 -16.18 2.54 13.03
C VAL A 86 -14.95 1.77 12.52
N GLU A 87 -14.17 1.23 13.43
CA GLU A 87 -12.93 0.51 13.11
C GLU A 87 -13.12 -1.00 13.26
N ARG A 88 -12.58 -1.77 12.31
CA ARG A 88 -12.57 -3.23 12.34
C ARG A 88 -11.23 -3.76 11.87
N ASP A 89 -10.70 -4.69 12.65
CA ASP A 89 -9.52 -5.44 12.26
C ASP A 89 -9.92 -6.78 11.67
N LEU A 90 -9.35 -7.10 10.50
CA LEU A 90 -9.57 -8.36 9.81
C LEU A 90 -8.23 -9.09 9.70
N ALA A 91 -8.12 -10.26 10.34
CA ALA A 91 -6.97 -11.15 10.19
C ALA A 91 -7.35 -12.33 9.30
N LEU A 92 -6.71 -12.44 8.14
CA LEU A 92 -7.00 -13.48 7.15
C LEU A 92 -5.78 -14.37 6.94
N VAL A 93 -6.01 -15.69 6.98
CA VAL A 93 -5.01 -16.70 6.61
C VAL A 93 -5.05 -16.89 5.10
N LEU A 94 -3.93 -16.61 4.44
CA LEU A 94 -3.81 -16.55 2.99
C LEU A 94 -2.66 -17.42 2.49
N PRO A 95 -2.77 -18.04 1.31
CA PRO A 95 -1.63 -18.65 0.63
C PRO A 95 -0.52 -17.63 0.40
N ALA A 96 0.75 -18.04 0.51
CA ALA A 96 1.91 -17.15 0.41
C ALA A 96 1.98 -16.35 -0.93
N GLY A 97 1.35 -16.83 -1.99
CA GLY A 97 1.29 -16.14 -3.30
C GLY A 97 0.29 -14.98 -3.39
N VAL A 98 -0.67 -14.86 -2.46
CA VAL A 98 -1.73 -13.84 -2.54
C VAL A 98 -1.24 -12.53 -1.93
N THR A 99 -1.00 -11.50 -2.73
CA THR A 99 -0.47 -10.21 -2.24
C THR A 99 -1.46 -9.49 -1.31
N ALA A 100 -0.95 -8.77 -0.32
CA ALA A 100 -1.80 -8.02 0.59
C ALA A 100 -2.56 -6.88 -0.14
N ALA A 101 -1.96 -6.32 -1.19
CA ALA A 101 -2.60 -5.33 -2.06
C ALA A 101 -3.83 -5.92 -2.78
N ALA A 102 -3.75 -7.16 -3.30
CA ALA A 102 -4.87 -7.79 -3.97
C ALA A 102 -6.07 -7.98 -3.03
N VAL A 103 -5.83 -8.31 -1.76
CA VAL A 103 -6.88 -8.42 -0.73
C VAL A 103 -7.45 -7.05 -0.38
N ALA A 104 -6.60 -6.03 -0.19
CA ALA A 104 -7.07 -4.66 0.04
C ALA A 104 -7.96 -4.16 -1.10
N ASP A 105 -7.64 -4.48 -2.35
CA ASP A 105 -8.47 -4.13 -3.50
C ASP A 105 -9.82 -4.86 -3.51
N VAL A 106 -9.86 -6.12 -3.06
CA VAL A 106 -11.13 -6.84 -2.85
C VAL A 106 -11.94 -6.15 -1.76
N LEU A 107 -11.34 -5.84 -0.62
CA LEU A 107 -12.01 -5.17 0.50
C LEU A 107 -12.62 -3.82 0.07
N ARG A 108 -11.86 -2.99 -0.66
CA ARG A 108 -12.36 -1.72 -1.22
C ARG A 108 -13.54 -1.90 -2.16
N ARG A 109 -13.49 -2.91 -3.04
CA ARG A 109 -14.59 -3.18 -3.98
C ARG A 109 -15.84 -3.67 -3.28
N THR A 110 -15.70 -4.55 -2.29
CA THR A 110 -16.83 -5.14 -1.56
C THR A 110 -17.48 -4.14 -0.61
N ALA A 111 -16.68 -3.46 0.21
CA ALA A 111 -17.20 -2.50 1.19
C ALA A 111 -17.64 -1.16 0.57
N GLY A 112 -17.15 -0.87 -0.64
CA GLY A 112 -17.57 0.28 -1.42
C GLY A 112 -17.34 1.61 -0.70
N PRO A 113 -18.29 2.56 -0.77
CA PRO A 113 -18.09 3.93 -0.29
C PRO A 113 -18.01 4.05 1.24
N LEU A 114 -18.37 3.01 1.98
CA LEU A 114 -18.31 3.03 3.45
C LEU A 114 -16.88 2.82 3.96
N LEU A 115 -16.01 2.13 3.19
CA LEU A 115 -14.63 1.91 3.59
C LEU A 115 -13.80 3.17 3.28
N GLU A 116 -13.54 3.95 4.31
CA GLU A 116 -12.74 5.17 4.23
C GLU A 116 -11.24 4.85 4.11
N ARG A 117 -10.76 3.85 4.86
CA ARG A 117 -9.35 3.46 4.89
C ARG A 117 -9.17 1.96 5.10
N VAL A 118 -8.13 1.40 4.50
CA VAL A 118 -7.70 0.01 4.71
C VAL A 118 -6.17 -0.06 4.68
N ASP A 119 -5.60 -0.44 5.81
CA ASP A 119 -4.15 -0.48 6.01
C ASP A 119 -3.72 -1.86 6.51
N VAL A 120 -2.63 -2.39 5.97
CA VAL A 120 -1.99 -3.60 6.52
C VAL A 120 -1.18 -3.18 7.74
N PHE A 121 -1.38 -3.85 8.88
CA PHE A 121 -0.63 -3.53 10.10
C PHE A 121 0.14 -4.71 10.68
N ASP A 122 -0.18 -5.95 10.32
CA ASP A 122 0.55 -7.13 10.81
C ASP A 122 0.62 -8.24 9.76
N GLU A 123 1.72 -9.00 9.79
CA GLU A 123 1.89 -10.22 9.02
C GLU A 123 2.61 -11.28 9.86
N TYR A 124 1.97 -12.44 10.03
CA TYR A 124 2.47 -13.55 10.82
C TYR A 124 2.66 -14.82 9.98
N ARG A 125 3.84 -15.45 10.11
CA ARG A 125 4.26 -16.68 9.37
C ARG A 125 4.69 -17.84 10.27
N GLY A 126 4.25 -17.88 11.52
CA GLY A 126 4.75 -18.86 12.49
C GLY A 126 3.92 -20.15 12.57
N PRO A 127 4.56 -21.33 12.70
CA PRO A 127 3.86 -22.61 12.87
C PRO A 127 3.10 -22.73 14.21
N GLY A 128 3.44 -21.91 15.21
CA GLY A 128 2.82 -21.94 16.54
C GLY A 128 1.49 -21.19 16.67
N GLY A 129 1.12 -20.36 15.68
CA GLY A 129 -0.09 -19.52 15.70
C GLY A 129 -1.27 -20.10 14.91
N GLY A 130 -1.26 -21.39 14.58
CA GLY A 130 -2.33 -22.03 13.81
C GLY A 130 -2.33 -21.70 12.31
N VAL A 131 -1.27 -21.07 11.79
CA VAL A 131 -1.10 -20.81 10.36
C VAL A 131 -0.51 -22.04 9.68
N PRO A 132 -1.20 -22.65 8.69
CA PRO A 132 -0.69 -23.82 7.98
C PRO A 132 0.60 -23.51 7.21
N ALA A 133 1.39 -24.55 6.93
CA ALA A 133 2.55 -24.42 6.06
C ALA A 133 2.15 -23.84 4.68
N GLY A 134 2.99 -22.97 4.12
CA GLY A 134 2.72 -22.28 2.86
C GLY A 134 1.67 -21.16 2.96
N HIS A 135 1.18 -20.85 4.16
CA HIS A 135 0.27 -19.74 4.42
C HIS A 135 0.92 -18.67 5.29
N ARG A 136 0.30 -17.50 5.30
CA ARG A 136 0.57 -16.40 6.22
C ARG A 136 -0.75 -15.84 6.74
N SER A 137 -0.76 -15.34 7.97
CA SER A 137 -1.85 -14.50 8.45
C SER A 137 -1.48 -13.05 8.18
N VAL A 138 -2.36 -12.28 7.55
CA VAL A 138 -2.17 -10.85 7.35
C VAL A 138 -3.35 -10.13 7.99
N ALA A 139 -3.08 -9.04 8.71
CA ALA A 139 -4.10 -8.25 9.37
C ALA A 139 -4.25 -6.87 8.73
N TRP A 140 -5.50 -6.48 8.51
CA TRP A 140 -5.89 -5.18 8.01
C TRP A 140 -6.68 -4.41 9.04
N HIS A 141 -6.36 -3.14 9.21
CA HIS A 141 -7.17 -2.17 9.93
C HIS A 141 -8.08 -1.47 8.93
N CYS A 142 -9.39 -1.62 9.10
CA CYS A 142 -10.41 -1.05 8.23
C CYS A 142 -11.14 0.06 8.98
N THR A 143 -11.14 1.27 8.42
CA THR A 143 -11.90 2.41 8.94
C THR A 143 -13.14 2.61 8.08
N PHE A 144 -14.32 2.47 8.67
CA PHE A 144 -15.61 2.68 8.01
C PHE A 144 -16.24 4.00 8.43
N ARG A 145 -16.84 4.72 7.49
CA ARG A 145 -17.58 5.95 7.77
C ARG A 145 -18.63 6.21 6.70
N ASP A 146 -19.83 6.60 7.15
CA ASP A 146 -20.87 7.16 6.29
C ASP A 146 -20.88 8.70 6.49
N PRO A 147 -20.89 9.50 5.40
CA PRO A 147 -20.86 10.96 5.51
C PRO A 147 -22.18 11.56 6.02
N THR A 148 -23.28 10.82 5.97
CA THR A 148 -24.64 11.29 6.25
C THR A 148 -25.20 10.83 7.60
N ARG A 149 -24.76 9.67 8.10
CA ARG A 149 -25.26 9.08 9.34
C ARG A 149 -24.16 8.42 10.16
N THR A 150 -24.42 8.25 11.44
CA THR A 150 -23.58 7.42 12.30
C THR A 150 -23.78 5.94 11.93
N LEU A 151 -22.67 5.23 11.70
CA LEU A 151 -22.67 3.78 11.51
C LEU A 151 -22.78 3.09 12.87
N ARG A 152 -23.52 1.98 12.92
CA ARG A 152 -23.53 1.05 14.06
C ARG A 152 -22.68 -0.16 13.73
N ASP A 153 -22.23 -0.87 14.75
CA ASP A 153 -21.44 -2.09 14.60
C ASP A 153 -22.05 -3.08 13.60
N ARG A 154 -23.35 -3.38 13.74
CA ARG A 154 -24.08 -4.27 12.82
C ARG A 154 -24.08 -3.81 11.37
N ASP A 155 -24.05 -2.50 11.14
CA ASP A 155 -24.07 -1.96 9.77
C ASP A 155 -22.72 -2.21 9.08
N VAL A 156 -21.64 -2.41 9.85
CA VAL A 156 -20.30 -2.76 9.35
C VAL A 156 -20.12 -4.27 9.28
N ASP A 157 -20.68 -5.03 10.23
CA ASP A 157 -20.56 -6.49 10.24
C ASP A 157 -21.33 -7.17 9.07
N GLU A 158 -22.31 -6.47 8.47
CA GLU A 158 -23.06 -6.93 7.29
C GLU A 158 -22.36 -6.65 5.94
N VAL A 159 -21.26 -5.89 5.95
CA VAL A 159 -20.50 -5.45 4.76
C VAL A 159 -19.38 -6.43 4.43
#